data_AF-A0AAV5F1F3-F1
#
_entry.id   AF-A0AAV5F1F3-F1
#
_cell.length_a   1.000
_cell.length_b   1.000
_cell.length_c   1.000
_cell.angle_alpha   90.00
_cell.angle_beta   90.00
_cell.angle_gamma   90.00
#
_symmetry.space_group_name_H-M   'P 1'
#
loop_
_entity.id
_entity.type
_entity.pdbx_description
1 polymer ?
#
loop_
_entity_poly.entity_id
_entity_poly.type
_entity_poly.pdbx_seq_one_letter_code
_entity_poly.pdbx_strand_id
1 'polypeptide(L)'
;MAAAAAAAGVVGRPWRVIPRPLLETVLHNHALRPRVPQPLLLHGPRGVGKSTLLLHRLLPRWSEGPHAAAFVDFVYPTPNSPSSAAVPWSLLPADPASSLPDLRVRLESALEGLARDAVLRGAVGSKDVLHALSRSHGLRTVLSRLAGIPAARSSGTSVPARSSTTSVPALWSRAVLASARQDDDTFCIRDGEAINCSMEERAYIQEAMAALRVAKEALRMQEGWRKEAVREMNRTGKFSRTLANSATDWPCLLLDVLSCAAEEDFFQPKLVLNNVDVLRNASCEDETMVPASMYHDSFIWRVIALGANERCLPVFISSSDGYYSSQAFVDFGFPNIFISRETFGWTQQEAKLHMVSEFFTEQEWKVVDEILGPNPRQLSEIYMLKQKANSPGTLHDRNIEEIIDTYLAHLQVSVVNPAMETALGMLQKFASDAREGKIPENRLSFGAPWRHPPQDENPASSYKWAKIQLMDFVQSFVNTEFGVNYLSDDSLEILDDPAAVAMTEVGLLYQQRDPSFMRPVTRGIQRCLARCFSVVWAFPSCVAEVD
;
A
#
# COMPACT_ATOMS: atom_id res chain seq x y z
N MET A 1 54.10 20.88 13.74
CA MET A 1 53.03 21.22 12.76
C MET A 1 51.66 20.88 13.33
N ALA A 2 51.35 21.51 14.47
CA ALA A 2 49.98 21.76 14.90
C ALA A 2 49.67 23.21 14.45
N ALA A 3 48.38 23.51 14.20
CA ALA A 3 47.83 24.84 13.84
C ALA A 3 47.58 25.18 12.36
N ALA A 4 47.16 24.23 11.51
CA ALA A 4 46.62 24.55 10.18
C ALA A 4 45.42 23.68 9.73
N ALA A 5 44.58 23.23 10.67
CA ALA A 5 43.38 22.45 10.39
C ALA A 5 42.11 23.02 11.09
N ALA A 6 42.11 24.32 11.40
CA ALA A 6 41.06 24.96 12.19
C ALA A 6 40.20 25.98 11.40
N ALA A 7 40.20 25.95 10.06
CA ALA A 7 39.42 26.91 9.26
C ALA A 7 38.88 26.34 7.94
N ALA A 8 38.45 25.08 7.94
CA ALA A 8 37.53 24.58 6.92
C ALA A 8 36.12 24.60 7.54
N GLY A 9 35.25 25.47 7.03
CA GLY A 9 33.87 25.61 7.51
C GLY A 9 33.18 24.25 7.63
N VAL A 10 32.43 24.06 8.72
CA VAL A 10 31.70 22.82 9.02
C VAL A 10 30.62 22.63 7.96
N VAL A 11 30.95 21.94 6.88
CA VAL A 11 29.95 21.36 5.97
C VAL A 11 29.28 20.24 6.74
N GLY A 12 27.99 20.39 7.06
CA GLY A 12 27.21 19.41 7.81
C GLY A 12 27.24 18.03 7.13
N ARG A 13 27.30 16.95 7.93
CA ARG A 13 27.25 15.58 7.38
C ARG A 13 25.92 15.37 6.64
N PRO A 14 25.88 14.67 5.49
CA PRO A 14 24.63 14.36 4.83
C PRO A 14 23.75 13.45 5.70
N TRP A 15 22.44 13.60 5.60
CA TRP A 15 21.50 12.69 6.26
C TRP A 15 21.70 11.27 5.71
N ARG A 16 21.70 10.26 6.59
CA ARG A 16 21.90 8.85 6.22
C ARG A 16 20.71 7.99 6.62
N VAL A 17 20.58 6.83 5.99
CA VAL A 17 19.60 5.81 6.41
C VAL A 17 20.10 5.16 7.70
N ILE A 18 19.43 5.44 8.81
CA ILE A 18 19.85 4.98 10.14
C ILE A 18 19.34 3.55 10.41
N PRO A 19 20.19 2.67 10.98
CA PRO A 19 19.82 1.29 11.33
C PRO A 19 18.64 1.16 12.28
N ARG A 20 17.91 0.05 12.14
CA ARG A 20 16.91 -0.45 13.09
C ARG A 20 17.14 -1.93 13.36
N PRO A 21 18.16 -2.27 14.18
CA PRO A 21 18.67 -3.64 14.27
C PRO A 21 17.59 -4.68 14.58
N LEU A 22 16.72 -4.43 15.57
CA LEU A 22 15.65 -5.38 15.93
C LEU A 22 14.71 -5.67 14.76
N LEU A 23 14.22 -4.61 14.11
CA LEU A 23 13.31 -4.71 12.99
C LEU A 23 13.97 -5.36 11.77
N GLU A 24 15.21 -4.96 11.47
CA GLU A 24 16.01 -5.57 10.41
C GLU A 24 16.22 -7.05 10.65
N THR A 25 16.50 -7.46 11.89
CA THR A 25 16.64 -8.88 12.25
C THR A 25 15.34 -9.65 12.03
N VAL A 26 14.18 -9.12 12.44
CA VAL A 26 12.89 -9.78 12.21
C VAL A 26 12.60 -9.93 10.72
N LEU A 27 12.78 -8.86 9.95
CA LEU A 27 12.56 -8.86 8.50
C LEU A 27 13.53 -9.80 7.78
N HIS A 28 14.80 -9.82 8.19
CA HIS A 28 15.82 -10.70 7.62
C HIS A 28 15.53 -12.16 7.93
N ASN A 29 15.21 -12.50 9.18
CA ASN A 29 14.86 -13.86 9.59
C ASN A 29 13.63 -14.39 8.83
N HIS A 30 12.68 -13.51 8.51
CA HIS A 30 11.54 -13.85 7.67
C HIS A 30 11.96 -14.07 6.21
N ALA A 31 12.77 -13.16 5.66
CA ALA A 31 13.24 -13.20 4.28
C ALA A 31 14.17 -14.38 3.96
N LEU A 32 14.90 -14.92 4.95
CA LEU A 32 15.79 -16.06 4.78
C LEU A 32 15.03 -17.37 4.57
N ARG A 33 13.76 -17.46 4.96
CA ARG A 33 12.97 -18.68 4.77
C ARG A 33 12.47 -18.75 3.33
N PRO A 34 12.67 -19.86 2.61
CA PRO A 34 12.12 -20.02 1.26
C PRO A 34 10.60 -19.94 1.24
N ARG A 35 9.95 -20.50 2.28
CA ARG A 35 8.50 -20.43 2.49
C ARG A 35 8.18 -20.04 3.92
N VAL A 36 7.12 -19.27 4.07
CA VAL A 36 6.64 -18.74 5.34
C VAL A 36 5.16 -19.07 5.52
N PRO A 37 4.72 -19.31 6.77
CA PRO A 37 3.32 -19.63 7.05
C PRO A 37 2.39 -18.41 6.97
N GLN A 38 2.90 -17.20 6.73
CA GLN A 38 2.09 -15.99 6.67
C GLN A 38 2.88 -14.80 6.11
N PRO A 39 2.21 -13.82 5.47
CA PRO A 39 2.83 -12.54 5.15
C PRO A 39 3.14 -11.72 6.41
N LEU A 40 4.11 -10.80 6.33
CA LEU A 40 4.35 -9.77 7.34
C LEU A 40 3.68 -8.47 6.95
N LEU A 41 2.79 -7.99 7.81
CA LEU A 41 2.13 -6.71 7.67
C LEU A 41 2.85 -5.65 8.51
N LEU A 42 3.40 -4.66 7.81
CA LEU A 42 4.16 -3.55 8.32
C LEU A 42 3.24 -2.32 8.33
N HIS A 43 2.66 -2.02 9.48
CA HIS A 43 1.81 -0.84 9.63
C HIS A 43 2.45 0.16 10.59
N GLY A 44 2.14 1.43 10.38
CA GLY A 44 2.72 2.53 11.14
C GLY A 44 2.35 3.87 10.51
N PRO A 45 2.49 4.97 11.24
CA PRO A 45 2.16 6.29 10.71
C PRO A 45 2.96 6.60 9.45
N ARG A 46 2.47 7.53 8.62
CA ARG A 46 3.22 7.98 7.44
C ARG A 46 4.54 8.64 7.89
N GLY A 47 5.58 8.51 7.08
CA GLY A 47 6.88 9.15 7.35
C GLY A 47 7.80 8.42 8.36
N VAL A 48 7.40 7.28 8.92
CA VAL A 48 8.27 6.48 9.83
C VAL A 48 9.37 5.69 9.10
N GLY A 49 9.61 5.92 7.81
CA GLY A 49 10.71 5.29 7.07
C GLY A 49 10.50 3.83 6.66
N LYS A 50 9.25 3.34 6.56
CA LYS A 50 8.94 1.97 6.08
C LYS A 50 9.55 1.71 4.70
N SER A 51 9.24 2.57 3.74
CA SER A 51 9.78 2.48 2.37
C SER A 51 11.30 2.60 2.37
N THR A 52 11.87 3.53 3.13
CA THR A 52 13.33 3.72 3.20
C THR A 52 14.05 2.47 3.70
N LEU A 53 13.53 1.82 4.75
CA LEU A 53 14.07 0.58 5.27
C LEU A 53 14.00 -0.55 4.24
N LEU A 54 12.83 -0.73 3.63
CA LEU A 54 12.64 -1.81 2.65
C LEU A 54 13.47 -1.56 1.40
N LEU A 55 13.29 -0.41 0.75
CA LEU A 55 13.85 -0.10 -0.56
C LEU A 55 15.35 0.20 -0.55
N HIS A 56 15.82 1.04 0.36
CA HIS A 56 17.21 1.52 0.32
C HIS A 56 18.17 0.70 1.16
N ARG A 57 17.66 -0.18 2.03
CA ARG A 57 18.50 -0.93 2.97
C ARG A 57 18.38 -2.45 2.85
N LEU A 58 17.16 -2.98 2.70
CA LEU A 58 16.95 -4.44 2.65
C LEU A 58 16.88 -4.98 1.21
N LEU A 59 16.17 -4.30 0.32
CA LEU A 59 15.93 -4.74 -1.04
C LEU A 59 17.21 -4.99 -1.84
N PRO A 60 18.28 -4.16 -1.77
CA PRO A 60 19.52 -4.44 -2.50
C PRO A 60 20.08 -5.82 -2.19
N ARG A 61 20.07 -6.20 -0.90
CA ARG A 61 20.53 -7.52 -0.42
C ARG A 61 19.56 -8.65 -0.79
N TRP A 62 18.27 -8.35 -0.94
CA TRP A 62 17.25 -9.34 -1.32
C TRP A 62 17.14 -9.56 -2.84
N SER A 63 17.79 -8.71 -3.64
CA SER A 63 17.91 -8.87 -5.08
C SER A 63 19.20 -9.60 -5.50
N GLU A 64 20.08 -9.90 -4.56
CA GLU A 64 21.30 -10.67 -4.79
C GLU A 64 21.02 -12.18 -4.72
N GLY A 65 21.57 -12.96 -5.67
CA GLY A 65 21.38 -14.41 -5.72
C GLY A 65 21.91 -15.11 -4.46
N PRO A 66 21.21 -16.12 -3.91
CA PRO A 66 20.07 -16.88 -4.47
C PRO A 66 18.69 -16.22 -4.29
N HIS A 67 18.62 -15.03 -3.69
CA HIS A 67 17.37 -14.30 -3.50
C HIS A 67 16.90 -13.62 -4.80
N ALA A 68 15.60 -13.42 -4.89
CA ALA A 68 14.96 -12.58 -5.90
C ALA A 68 13.83 -11.81 -5.21
N ALA A 69 13.67 -10.52 -5.51
CA ALA A 69 12.66 -9.69 -4.87
C ALA A 69 11.93 -8.80 -5.88
N ALA A 70 10.59 -8.83 -5.84
CA ALA A 70 9.76 -7.83 -6.47
C ALA A 70 9.37 -6.76 -5.46
N PHE A 71 9.51 -5.51 -5.84
CA PHE A 71 9.03 -4.36 -5.08
C PHE A 71 7.97 -3.64 -5.89
N VAL A 72 6.76 -3.54 -5.33
CA VAL A 72 5.63 -2.83 -5.90
C VAL A 72 5.29 -1.67 -4.98
N ASP A 73 5.47 -0.44 -5.45
CA ASP A 73 4.92 0.74 -4.79
C ASP A 73 3.70 1.22 -5.59
N PHE A 74 2.53 1.24 -4.95
CA PHE A 74 1.29 1.67 -5.61
C PHE A 74 1.21 3.19 -5.77
N VAL A 75 2.02 3.96 -5.04
CA VAL A 75 2.13 5.41 -5.21
C VAL A 75 3.14 5.75 -6.30
N TYR A 76 4.37 5.25 -6.18
CA TYR A 76 5.47 5.65 -7.08
C TYR A 76 5.77 4.55 -8.12
N PRO A 77 5.61 4.82 -9.44
CA PRO A 77 5.79 3.80 -10.48
C PRO A 77 7.22 3.26 -10.60
N THR A 78 8.22 4.05 -10.19
CA THR A 78 9.64 3.67 -10.34
C THR A 78 10.37 3.73 -9.00
N PRO A 79 11.07 2.65 -8.60
CA PRO A 79 11.76 2.56 -7.31
C PRO A 79 12.89 3.59 -7.13
N ASN A 80 13.43 4.14 -8.23
CA ASN A 80 14.57 5.07 -8.20
C ASN A 80 14.24 6.49 -8.67
N SER A 81 12.97 6.89 -8.71
CA SER A 81 12.67 8.29 -9.04
C SER A 81 13.18 9.20 -7.90
N PRO A 82 13.91 10.31 -8.20
CA PRO A 82 14.31 11.29 -7.19
C PRO A 82 13.13 11.86 -6.39
N SER A 83 11.91 11.70 -6.90
CA SER A 83 10.65 12.02 -6.20
C SER A 83 10.32 11.11 -5.00
N SER A 84 10.85 9.87 -4.94
CA SER A 84 10.69 8.95 -3.79
C SER A 84 11.35 9.48 -2.51
N ALA A 85 12.44 10.24 -2.65
CA ALA A 85 13.20 10.81 -1.53
C ALA A 85 12.86 12.28 -1.24
N ALA A 86 12.31 13.02 -2.21
CA ALA A 86 12.21 14.49 -2.15
C ALA A 86 10.78 15.07 -2.13
N VAL A 87 9.73 14.27 -2.35
CA VAL A 87 8.35 14.78 -2.33
C VAL A 87 7.78 14.78 -0.89
N PRO A 88 7.35 15.94 -0.35
CA PRO A 88 6.55 16.01 0.87
C PRO A 88 5.37 15.04 0.79
N TRP A 89 5.12 14.22 1.81
CA TRP A 89 3.95 13.32 1.83
C TRP A 89 2.61 14.08 1.72
N SER A 90 2.64 15.39 2.01
CA SER A 90 1.55 16.35 1.83
C SER A 90 1.39 16.88 0.40
N LEU A 91 2.42 16.71 -0.43
CA LEU A 91 2.40 16.91 -1.87
C LEU A 91 2.34 15.56 -2.60
N LEU A 92 1.89 14.49 -1.92
CA LEU A 92 1.11 13.49 -2.65
C LEU A 92 0.00 14.31 -3.27
N PRO A 93 -0.01 14.48 -4.59
CA PRO A 93 -1.05 15.29 -5.16
C PRO A 93 -2.36 14.60 -4.76
N ALA A 94 -3.41 15.38 -4.53
CA ALA A 94 -4.76 14.94 -4.85
C ALA A 94 -4.86 14.74 -6.38
N ASP A 95 -3.88 14.03 -6.96
CA ASP A 95 -3.84 13.63 -8.36
C ASP A 95 -4.89 12.54 -8.50
N PRO A 96 -5.51 12.46 -9.69
CA PRO A 96 -6.67 11.63 -9.90
C PRO A 96 -6.39 10.23 -9.37
N ALA A 97 -7.32 9.72 -8.54
CA ALA A 97 -7.25 8.39 -7.96
C ALA A 97 -6.70 7.44 -9.01
N SER A 98 -5.51 6.87 -8.75
CA SER A 98 -4.83 6.05 -9.73
C SER A 98 -5.78 4.97 -10.24
N SER A 99 -5.79 4.76 -11.55
CA SER A 99 -6.71 3.82 -12.18
C SER A 99 -6.41 2.40 -11.68
N LEU A 100 -7.44 1.67 -11.23
CA LEU A 100 -7.31 0.29 -10.80
C LEU A 100 -6.64 -0.59 -11.88
N PRO A 101 -6.99 -0.51 -13.17
CA PRO A 101 -6.26 -1.14 -14.26
C PRO A 101 -4.73 -0.94 -14.21
N ASP A 102 -4.27 0.29 -14.01
CA ASP A 102 -2.83 0.61 -14.01
C ASP A 102 -2.12 0.01 -12.81
N LEU A 103 -2.74 0.08 -11.63
CA LEU A 103 -2.19 -0.51 -10.41
C LEU A 103 -2.17 -2.04 -10.48
N ARG A 104 -3.21 -2.64 -11.08
CA ARG A 104 -3.27 -4.08 -11.37
C ARG A 104 -2.13 -4.48 -12.31
N VAL A 105 -1.94 -3.77 -13.42
CA VAL A 105 -0.84 -4.04 -14.36
C VAL A 105 0.50 -3.94 -13.64
N ARG A 106 0.72 -2.94 -12.78
CA ARG A 106 1.96 -2.79 -12.02
C ARG A 106 2.24 -4.00 -11.12
N LEU A 107 1.24 -4.48 -10.40
CA LEU A 107 1.35 -5.68 -9.56
C LEU A 107 1.64 -6.92 -10.40
N GLU A 108 0.86 -7.12 -11.47
CA GLU A 108 1.01 -8.26 -12.37
C GLU A 108 2.40 -8.27 -13.02
N SER A 109 2.87 -7.16 -13.59
CA SER A 109 4.19 -7.06 -14.21
C SER A 109 5.34 -7.38 -13.24
N ALA A 110 5.23 -6.98 -11.97
CA ALA A 110 6.25 -7.28 -10.97
C ALA A 110 6.31 -8.78 -10.63
N LEU A 111 5.14 -9.43 -10.49
CA LEU A 111 5.04 -10.87 -10.28
C LEU A 111 5.47 -11.67 -11.52
N GLU A 112 5.13 -11.18 -12.71
CA GLU A 112 5.55 -11.75 -13.99
C GLU A 112 7.07 -11.69 -14.15
N GLY A 113 7.70 -10.60 -13.71
CA GLY A 113 9.17 -10.48 -13.64
C GLY A 113 9.78 -11.56 -12.76
N LEU A 114 9.26 -11.79 -11.55
CA LEU A 114 9.72 -12.89 -10.69
C LEU A 114 9.49 -14.26 -11.30
N ALA A 115 8.34 -14.49 -11.92
CA ALA A 115 8.02 -15.77 -12.57
C ALA A 115 8.94 -16.04 -13.76
N ARG A 116 9.24 -15.00 -14.55
CA ARG A 116 10.24 -15.06 -15.62
C ARG A 116 11.61 -15.42 -15.07
N ASP A 117 12.07 -14.77 -14.00
CA ASP A 117 13.34 -15.09 -13.35
C ASP A 117 13.37 -16.55 -12.83
N ALA A 118 12.26 -17.04 -12.28
CA ALA A 118 12.12 -18.41 -11.83
C ALA A 118 12.28 -19.40 -12.99
N VAL A 119 11.62 -19.12 -14.14
CA VAL A 119 11.74 -19.96 -15.35
C VAL A 119 13.16 -19.91 -15.92
N LEU A 120 13.79 -18.73 -15.99
CA LEU A 120 15.16 -18.58 -16.50
C LEU A 120 16.19 -19.34 -15.63
N ARG A 121 15.93 -19.46 -14.33
CA ARG A 121 16.74 -20.26 -13.40
C ARG A 121 16.40 -21.76 -13.43
N GLY A 122 15.36 -22.17 -14.16
CA GLY A 122 14.89 -23.55 -14.20
C GLY A 122 14.07 -23.98 -12.97
N ALA A 123 13.66 -23.03 -12.11
CA ALA A 123 12.86 -23.30 -10.91
C ALA A 123 11.37 -23.55 -11.19
N VAL A 124 10.87 -23.09 -12.35
CA VAL A 124 9.47 -23.26 -12.77
C VAL A 124 9.41 -23.90 -14.15
N GLY A 125 8.68 -25.01 -14.26
CA GLY A 125 8.38 -25.69 -15.51
C GLY A 125 6.91 -25.61 -15.92
N SER A 126 6.63 -26.05 -17.15
CA SER A 126 5.27 -26.15 -17.74
C SER A 126 4.29 -26.97 -16.87
N LYS A 127 4.78 -28.03 -16.21
CA LYS A 127 3.98 -28.89 -15.33
C LYS A 127 3.56 -28.17 -14.05
N ASP A 128 4.43 -27.34 -13.48
CA ASP A 128 4.15 -26.62 -12.23
C ASP A 128 3.04 -25.58 -12.45
N VAL A 129 3.11 -24.87 -13.59
CA VAL A 129 2.07 -23.93 -14.01
C VAL A 129 0.73 -24.64 -14.22
N LEU A 130 0.72 -25.77 -14.92
CA LEU A 130 -0.51 -26.56 -15.10
C LEU A 130 -1.07 -27.05 -13.77
N HIS A 131 -0.19 -27.54 -12.87
CA HIS A 131 -0.59 -28.04 -11.57
C HIS A 131 -1.28 -26.95 -10.76
N ALA A 132 -0.64 -25.79 -10.57
CA ALA A 132 -1.18 -24.65 -9.86
C ALA A 132 -2.53 -24.18 -10.46
N LEU A 133 -2.58 -24.07 -11.80
CA LEU A 133 -3.78 -23.63 -12.51
C LEU A 133 -4.94 -24.64 -12.35
N SER A 134 -4.65 -25.94 -12.33
CA SER A 134 -5.67 -26.99 -12.21
C SER A 134 -6.31 -27.09 -10.82
N ARG A 135 -5.68 -26.56 -9.76
CA ARG A 135 -6.23 -26.61 -8.39
C ARG A 135 -7.51 -25.80 -8.25
N SER A 136 -7.60 -24.68 -8.96
CA SER A 136 -8.64 -23.66 -8.76
C SER A 136 -9.54 -23.46 -9.97
N HIS A 137 -9.21 -24.03 -11.14
CA HIS A 137 -9.89 -23.72 -12.40
C HIS A 137 -10.33 -24.94 -13.21
N GLY A 138 -11.54 -24.85 -13.78
CA GLY A 138 -12.02 -25.79 -14.80
C GLY A 138 -11.42 -25.47 -16.17
N LEU A 139 -10.42 -26.24 -16.61
CA LEU A 139 -9.59 -25.89 -17.78
C LEU A 139 -10.04 -26.46 -19.12
N ARG A 140 -10.88 -27.50 -19.12
CA ARG A 140 -11.18 -28.26 -20.34
C ARG A 140 -11.71 -27.39 -21.49
N THR A 141 -12.72 -26.56 -21.24
CA THR A 141 -13.33 -25.70 -22.26
C THR A 141 -12.37 -24.63 -22.77
N VAL A 142 -11.58 -24.04 -21.87
CA VAL A 142 -10.62 -22.99 -22.19
C VAL A 142 -9.47 -23.54 -23.04
N LEU A 143 -8.85 -24.63 -22.59
CA LEU A 143 -7.74 -25.26 -23.30
C LEU A 143 -8.17 -25.84 -24.64
N SER A 144 -9.41 -26.32 -24.77
CA SER A 144 -9.94 -26.76 -26.07
C SER A 144 -9.96 -25.61 -27.10
N ARG A 145 -10.34 -24.40 -26.67
CA ARG A 145 -10.34 -23.20 -27.51
C ARG A 145 -8.92 -22.74 -27.83
N LEU A 146 -8.02 -22.70 -26.84
CA LEU A 146 -6.62 -22.30 -27.02
C LEU A 146 -5.81 -23.29 -27.86
N ALA A 147 -6.12 -24.58 -27.78
CA ALA A 147 -5.53 -25.62 -28.62
C ALA A 147 -6.06 -25.62 -30.07
N GLY A 148 -6.94 -24.68 -30.43
CA GLY A 148 -7.49 -24.54 -31.79
C GLY A 148 -8.47 -25.64 -32.18
N ILE A 149 -9.08 -26.36 -31.22
CA ILE A 149 -10.13 -27.34 -31.51
C ILE A 149 -11.42 -26.56 -31.79
N PRO A 150 -12.01 -26.64 -32.99
CA PRO A 150 -13.26 -25.95 -33.27
C PRO A 150 -14.32 -26.44 -32.27
N ALA A 151 -15.01 -25.50 -31.61
CA ALA A 151 -16.26 -25.83 -30.96
C ALA A 151 -17.15 -26.45 -32.04
N ALA A 152 -17.52 -27.72 -31.89
CA ALA A 152 -18.31 -28.42 -32.88
C ALA A 152 -19.57 -27.59 -33.16
N ARG A 153 -19.57 -26.89 -34.30
CA ARG A 153 -20.78 -26.29 -34.84
C ARG A 153 -21.73 -27.45 -35.06
N SER A 154 -22.87 -27.40 -34.40
CA SER A 154 -24.01 -28.29 -34.64
C SER A 154 -24.54 -28.05 -36.06
N SER A 155 -23.81 -28.52 -37.07
CA SER A 155 -24.35 -28.75 -38.40
C SER A 155 -24.75 -30.22 -38.44
N GLY A 156 -26.04 -30.46 -38.65
CA GLY A 156 -26.62 -31.79 -38.74
C GLY A 156 -25.87 -32.68 -39.73
N THR A 157 -25.99 -33.98 -39.50
CA THR A 157 -25.49 -35.08 -40.35
C THR A 157 -23.97 -35.22 -40.46
N SER A 158 -23.36 -35.81 -39.45
CA SER A 158 -22.41 -36.92 -39.65
C SER A 158 -22.22 -37.71 -38.35
N VAL A 159 -22.03 -39.02 -38.54
CA VAL A 159 -21.86 -40.12 -37.56
C VAL A 159 -21.03 -39.71 -36.33
N PRO A 160 -21.39 -40.13 -35.09
CA PRO A 160 -20.62 -39.79 -33.91
C PRO A 160 -19.25 -40.49 -33.95
N ALA A 161 -18.26 -39.81 -34.50
CA ALA A 161 -16.87 -40.15 -34.25
C ALA A 161 -16.66 -40.07 -32.72
N ARG A 162 -16.32 -41.22 -32.13
CA ARG A 162 -16.02 -41.40 -30.70
C ARG A 162 -15.44 -40.11 -30.12
N SER A 163 -16.16 -39.50 -29.17
CA SER A 163 -15.67 -38.38 -28.39
C SER A 163 -14.30 -38.74 -27.81
N SER A 164 -13.22 -38.27 -28.43
CA SER A 164 -11.91 -38.34 -27.81
C SER A 164 -11.99 -37.41 -26.62
N THR A 165 -12.21 -37.99 -25.43
CA THR A 165 -12.09 -37.31 -24.16
C THR A 165 -10.61 -36.96 -23.98
N THR A 166 -10.17 -35.95 -24.71
CA THR A 166 -8.80 -35.47 -24.68
C THR A 166 -8.56 -34.99 -23.26
N SER A 167 -7.58 -35.59 -22.59
CA SER A 167 -7.28 -35.26 -21.20
C SER A 167 -6.77 -33.82 -21.07
N VAL A 168 -6.96 -33.20 -19.90
CA VAL A 168 -6.49 -31.83 -19.63
C VAL A 168 -4.99 -31.67 -19.93
N PRO A 169 -4.09 -32.60 -19.54
CA PRO A 169 -2.67 -32.53 -19.92
C PRO A 169 -2.43 -32.55 -21.43
N ALA A 170 -3.20 -33.34 -22.19
CA ALA A 170 -3.04 -33.40 -23.65
C ALA A 170 -3.52 -32.11 -24.34
N LEU A 171 -4.59 -31.48 -23.83
CA LEU A 171 -5.03 -30.16 -24.28
C LEU A 171 -4.01 -29.07 -23.92
N TRP A 172 -3.43 -29.15 -22.72
CA TRP A 172 -2.38 -28.25 -22.24
C TRP A 172 -1.16 -28.27 -23.16
N SER A 173 -0.57 -29.45 -23.41
CA SER A 173 0.61 -29.55 -24.28
C SER A 173 0.35 -28.99 -25.68
N ARG A 174 -0.85 -29.19 -26.23
CA ARG A 174 -1.23 -28.61 -27.53
C ARG A 174 -1.32 -27.08 -27.49
N ALA A 175 -1.95 -26.53 -26.45
CA ALA A 175 -2.06 -25.08 -26.28
C ALA A 175 -0.69 -24.42 -26.06
N VAL A 176 0.19 -25.03 -25.26
CA VAL A 176 1.56 -24.56 -25.02
C VAL A 176 2.39 -24.59 -26.31
N LEU A 177 2.32 -25.69 -27.08
CA LEU A 177 3.00 -25.77 -28.38
C LEU A 177 2.49 -24.73 -29.39
N ALA A 178 1.19 -24.42 -29.37
CA ALA A 178 0.62 -23.38 -30.22
C ALA A 178 1.11 -21.98 -29.81
N SER A 179 1.15 -21.70 -28.50
CA SER A 179 1.63 -20.43 -27.95
C SER A 179 3.14 -20.23 -28.13
N ALA A 180 3.94 -21.30 -28.05
CA ALA A 180 5.39 -21.24 -28.27
C ALA A 180 5.78 -20.71 -29.65
N ARG A 181 4.88 -20.78 -30.64
CA ARG A 181 5.07 -20.28 -32.01
C ARG A 181 4.67 -18.81 -32.21
N GLN A 182 4.13 -18.16 -31.19
CA GLN A 182 3.72 -16.76 -31.22
C GLN A 182 4.79 -15.88 -30.57
N ASP A 183 5.04 -14.71 -31.15
CA ASP A 183 5.89 -13.68 -30.57
C ASP A 183 5.09 -12.86 -29.53
N ASP A 184 5.63 -12.72 -28.32
CA ASP A 184 5.11 -11.90 -27.21
C ASP A 184 6.32 -11.32 -26.45
N ASP A 185 6.26 -10.02 -26.11
CA ASP A 185 7.34 -9.31 -25.43
C ASP A 185 7.44 -9.63 -23.93
N THR A 186 6.37 -10.17 -23.32
CA THR A 186 6.29 -10.38 -21.87
C THR A 186 7.06 -11.63 -21.42
N PHE A 187 6.75 -12.78 -22.03
CA PHE A 187 7.31 -14.08 -21.71
C PHE A 187 8.07 -14.67 -22.91
N CYS A 188 9.19 -14.03 -23.25
CA CYS A 188 10.14 -14.47 -24.26
C CYS A 188 11.58 -14.43 -23.72
N ILE A 189 12.45 -15.30 -24.25
CA ILE A 189 13.88 -15.22 -23.95
C ILE A 189 14.44 -13.99 -24.67
N ARG A 190 14.99 -13.02 -23.93
CA ARG A 190 15.56 -11.79 -24.52
C ARG A 190 16.99 -12.02 -25.01
N ASP A 191 17.45 -11.14 -25.88
CA ASP A 191 18.83 -11.12 -26.35
C ASP A 191 19.80 -10.97 -25.17
N GLY A 192 20.69 -11.96 -25.02
CA GLY A 192 21.65 -12.01 -23.91
C GLY A 192 21.18 -12.78 -22.67
N GLU A 193 19.97 -13.36 -22.68
CA GLU A 193 19.52 -14.30 -21.65
C GLU A 193 19.75 -15.76 -22.11
N ALA A 194 19.92 -16.68 -21.16
CA ALA A 194 20.15 -18.11 -21.43
C ALA A 194 21.33 -18.40 -22.40
N ILE A 195 22.36 -17.54 -22.42
CA ILE A 195 23.53 -17.64 -23.32
C ILE A 195 24.31 -18.95 -23.09
N ASN A 196 24.36 -19.42 -21.85
CA ASN A 196 25.14 -20.60 -21.44
C ASN A 196 24.30 -21.89 -21.36
N CYS A 197 23.06 -21.88 -21.88
CA CYS A 197 22.16 -23.03 -21.82
C CYS A 197 22.34 -23.94 -23.04
N SER A 198 22.23 -25.24 -22.82
CA SER A 198 22.09 -26.24 -23.88
C SER A 198 20.81 -26.01 -24.70
N MET A 199 20.73 -26.59 -25.89
CA MET A 199 19.51 -26.51 -26.72
C MET A 199 18.29 -27.12 -26.03
N GLU A 200 18.48 -28.18 -25.24
CA GLU A 200 17.41 -28.83 -24.48
C GLU A 200 16.90 -27.94 -23.35
N GLU A 201 17.80 -27.36 -22.55
CA GLU A 201 17.44 -26.41 -21.49
C GLU A 201 16.70 -25.20 -22.06
N ARG A 202 17.18 -24.67 -23.20
CA ARG A 202 16.51 -23.56 -23.89
C ARG A 202 15.10 -23.94 -24.33
N ALA A 203 14.87 -25.17 -24.80
CA ALA A 203 13.55 -25.65 -25.16
C ALA A 203 12.62 -25.76 -23.94
N TYR A 204 13.12 -26.24 -22.80
CA TYR A 204 12.35 -26.28 -21.55
C TYR A 204 11.98 -24.88 -21.05
N ILE A 205 12.91 -23.93 -21.10
CA ILE A 205 12.66 -22.52 -20.75
C ILE A 205 11.57 -21.94 -21.67
N GLN A 206 11.65 -22.17 -22.98
CA GLN A 206 10.64 -21.71 -23.94
C GLN A 206 9.27 -22.35 -23.67
N GLU A 207 9.23 -23.64 -23.35
CA GLU A 207 7.98 -24.33 -22.99
C GLU A 207 7.35 -23.72 -21.73
N ALA A 208 8.15 -23.48 -20.70
CA ALA A 208 7.68 -22.87 -19.44
C ALA A 208 7.20 -21.42 -19.62
N MET A 209 7.87 -20.62 -20.46
CA MET A 209 7.41 -19.28 -20.83
C MET A 209 6.07 -19.33 -21.60
N ALA A 210 5.93 -20.27 -22.55
CA ALA A 210 4.67 -20.49 -23.26
C ALA A 210 3.55 -20.99 -22.31
N ALA A 211 3.88 -21.81 -21.31
CA ALA A 211 2.95 -22.25 -20.28
C ALA A 211 2.39 -21.07 -19.45
N LEU A 212 3.24 -20.13 -19.02
CA LEU A 212 2.78 -18.92 -18.32
C LEU A 212 1.85 -18.06 -19.21
N ARG A 213 2.15 -17.93 -20.51
CA ARG A 213 1.28 -17.25 -21.48
C ARG A 213 -0.08 -17.92 -21.61
N VAL A 214 -0.10 -19.25 -21.79
CA VAL A 214 -1.35 -20.03 -21.88
C VAL A 214 -2.17 -19.90 -20.60
N ALA A 215 -1.53 -19.92 -19.42
CA ALA A 215 -2.23 -19.74 -18.15
C ALA A 215 -2.85 -18.34 -18.02
N LYS A 216 -2.10 -17.28 -18.35
CA LYS A 216 -2.60 -15.89 -18.34
C LYS A 216 -3.79 -15.74 -19.28
N GLU A 217 -3.69 -16.25 -20.51
CA GLU A 217 -4.77 -16.18 -21.48
C GLU A 217 -5.98 -17.02 -21.04
N ALA A 218 -5.75 -18.20 -20.45
CA ALA A 218 -6.83 -19.02 -19.93
C ALA A 218 -7.65 -18.30 -18.85
N LEU A 219 -6.98 -17.60 -17.93
CA LEU A 219 -7.64 -16.80 -16.91
C LEU A 219 -8.34 -15.57 -17.50
N ARG A 220 -7.73 -14.87 -18.47
CA ARG A 220 -8.37 -13.76 -19.19
C ARG A 220 -9.66 -14.19 -19.90
N MET A 221 -9.68 -15.37 -20.52
CA MET A 221 -10.90 -15.91 -21.12
C MET A 221 -11.99 -16.16 -20.07
N GLN A 222 -11.63 -16.74 -18.91
CA GLN A 222 -12.57 -17.00 -17.83
C GLN A 222 -13.08 -15.70 -17.18
N GLU A 223 -12.22 -14.70 -17.00
CA GLU A 223 -12.59 -13.35 -16.56
C GLU A 223 -13.56 -12.70 -17.57
N GLY A 224 -13.27 -12.84 -18.87
CA GLY A 224 -14.14 -12.40 -19.96
C GLY A 224 -15.55 -12.98 -19.89
N TRP A 225 -15.71 -14.24 -19.49
CA TRP A 225 -17.03 -14.88 -19.32
C TRP A 225 -17.82 -14.32 -18.13
N ARG A 226 -17.16 -13.65 -17.18
CA ARG A 226 -17.78 -13.12 -15.96
C ARG A 226 -18.12 -11.63 -16.04
N LYS A 227 -17.73 -10.93 -17.12
CA LYS A 227 -17.94 -9.49 -17.29
C LYS A 227 -19.39 -9.04 -17.10
N GLU A 228 -20.36 -9.81 -17.61
CA GLU A 228 -21.78 -9.45 -17.44
C GLU A 228 -22.25 -9.59 -15.98
N ALA A 229 -21.78 -10.64 -15.30
CA ALA A 229 -22.10 -10.85 -13.89
C ALA A 229 -21.47 -9.77 -13.00
N VAL A 230 -20.26 -9.31 -13.34
CA VAL A 230 -19.62 -8.17 -12.67
C VAL A 230 -20.40 -6.88 -12.91
N ARG A 231 -20.85 -6.63 -14.15
CA ARG A 231 -21.68 -5.47 -14.47
C ARG A 231 -22.98 -5.46 -13.66
N GLU A 232 -23.67 -6.59 -13.57
CA GLU A 232 -24.89 -6.71 -12.77
C GLU A 232 -24.62 -6.54 -11.27
N MET A 233 -23.50 -7.08 -10.78
CA MET A 233 -23.07 -6.91 -9.39
C MET A 233 -22.84 -5.42 -9.06
N ASN A 234 -22.15 -4.69 -9.94
CA ASN A 234 -21.87 -3.27 -9.78
C ASN A 234 -23.16 -2.43 -9.80
N ARG A 235 -24.11 -2.75 -10.69
CA ARG A 235 -25.41 -2.05 -10.78
C ARG A 235 -26.29 -2.28 -9.55
N THR A 236 -26.29 -3.50 -9.01
CA THR A 236 -27.15 -3.86 -7.88
C THR A 236 -26.52 -3.62 -6.51
N GLY A 237 -25.22 -3.29 -6.46
CA GLY A 237 -24.47 -3.12 -5.21
C GLY A 237 -24.30 -4.42 -4.42
N LYS A 238 -24.54 -5.59 -5.03
CA LYS A 238 -24.41 -6.88 -4.36
C LYS A 238 -22.94 -7.28 -4.23
N PHE A 239 -22.63 -8.08 -3.22
CA PHE A 239 -21.29 -8.64 -3.06
C PHE A 239 -21.21 -10.07 -3.59
N SER A 240 -20.14 -10.41 -4.31
CA SER A 240 -19.83 -11.78 -4.73
C SER A 240 -18.36 -12.09 -4.56
N ARG A 241 -18.04 -12.97 -3.60
CA ARG A 241 -16.68 -13.45 -3.34
C ARG A 241 -16.07 -14.12 -4.57
N THR A 242 -16.85 -14.88 -5.34
CA THR A 242 -16.35 -15.60 -6.51
C THR A 242 -15.93 -14.63 -7.63
N LEU A 243 -16.69 -13.55 -7.83
CA LEU A 243 -16.33 -12.51 -8.81
C LEU A 243 -15.10 -11.72 -8.34
N ALA A 244 -15.04 -11.34 -7.06
CA ALA A 244 -13.90 -10.66 -6.47
C ALA A 244 -12.61 -11.49 -6.53
N ASN A 245 -12.70 -12.80 -6.23
CA ASN A 245 -11.58 -13.73 -6.41
C ASN A 245 -11.16 -13.80 -7.88
N SER A 246 -12.11 -13.83 -8.81
CA SER A 246 -11.76 -13.98 -10.22
C SER A 246 -10.90 -12.85 -10.77
N ALA A 247 -11.06 -11.64 -10.26
CA ALA A 247 -10.26 -10.48 -10.64
C ALA A 247 -8.79 -10.58 -10.17
N THR A 248 -8.50 -11.40 -9.17
CA THR A 248 -7.16 -11.56 -8.59
C THR A 248 -6.53 -12.92 -8.88
N ASP A 249 -7.15 -13.73 -9.75
CA ASP A 249 -6.69 -15.09 -10.04
C ASP A 249 -5.27 -15.13 -10.62
N TRP A 250 -4.93 -14.22 -11.52
CA TRP A 250 -3.60 -14.19 -12.11
C TRP A 250 -2.47 -13.88 -11.11
N PRO A 251 -2.51 -12.77 -10.33
CA PRO A 251 -1.48 -12.52 -9.33
C PRO A 251 -1.44 -13.61 -8.25
N CYS A 252 -2.58 -14.18 -7.85
CA CYS A 252 -2.61 -15.30 -6.89
C CYS A 252 -2.03 -16.60 -7.46
N LEU A 253 -2.24 -16.89 -8.76
CA LEU A 253 -1.63 -18.05 -9.42
C LEU A 253 -0.11 -17.91 -9.47
N LEU A 254 0.40 -16.72 -9.82
CA LEU A 254 1.85 -16.46 -9.83
C LEU A 254 2.46 -16.63 -8.44
N LEU A 255 1.80 -16.13 -7.40
CA LEU A 255 2.24 -16.33 -6.02
C LEU A 255 2.28 -17.81 -5.64
N ASP A 256 1.30 -18.60 -6.05
CA ASP A 256 1.26 -20.05 -5.81
C ASP A 256 2.43 -20.78 -6.50
N VAL A 257 2.62 -20.51 -7.80
CA VAL A 257 3.73 -21.08 -8.59
C VAL A 257 5.09 -20.69 -8.00
N LEU A 258 5.30 -19.40 -7.70
CA LEU A 258 6.54 -18.91 -7.10
C LEU A 258 6.79 -19.48 -5.70
N SER A 259 5.74 -19.67 -4.91
CA SER A 259 5.85 -20.29 -3.58
C SER A 259 6.26 -21.74 -3.70
N CYS A 260 5.72 -22.48 -4.68
CA CYS A 260 6.09 -23.86 -4.96
C CYS A 260 7.52 -23.98 -5.51
N ALA A 261 7.97 -22.99 -6.29
CA ALA A 261 9.34 -22.94 -6.83
C ALA A 261 10.39 -22.50 -5.81
N ALA A 262 9.98 -21.99 -4.64
CA ALA A 262 10.90 -21.50 -3.64
C ALA A 262 11.71 -22.65 -3.01
N GLU A 263 13.03 -22.58 -3.14
CA GLU A 263 14.00 -23.57 -2.66
C GLU A 263 15.20 -22.87 -2.01
N GLU A 264 15.70 -23.46 -0.91
CA GLU A 264 16.85 -22.94 -0.18
C GLU A 264 18.11 -22.96 -1.06
N ASP A 265 18.97 -21.94 -0.94
CA ASP A 265 20.18 -21.76 -1.75
C ASP A 265 20.06 -21.78 -3.29
N PHE A 266 18.84 -21.88 -3.84
CA PHE A 266 18.61 -21.92 -5.28
C PHE A 266 17.75 -20.76 -5.79
N PHE A 267 16.50 -20.68 -5.34
CA PHE A 267 15.57 -19.62 -5.74
C PHE A 267 14.69 -19.22 -4.56
N GLN A 268 14.93 -18.03 -4.01
CA GLN A 268 14.20 -17.54 -2.84
C GLN A 268 13.44 -16.24 -3.15
N PRO A 269 12.26 -16.34 -3.79
CA PRO A 269 11.46 -15.19 -4.20
C PRO A 269 10.87 -14.46 -2.99
N LYS A 270 10.74 -13.14 -3.11
CA LYS A 270 10.18 -12.24 -2.09
C LYS A 270 9.29 -11.22 -2.77
N LEU A 271 8.18 -10.86 -2.14
CA LEU A 271 7.31 -9.81 -2.62
C LEU A 271 7.19 -8.71 -1.57
N VAL A 272 7.46 -7.47 -1.97
CA VAL A 272 7.26 -6.29 -1.13
C VAL A 272 6.19 -5.42 -1.78
N LEU A 273 5.09 -5.22 -1.06
CA LEU A 273 3.96 -4.39 -1.46
C LEU A 273 3.92 -3.14 -0.59
N ASN A 274 4.04 -1.97 -1.20
CA ASN A 274 4.07 -0.70 -0.49
C ASN A 274 2.87 0.17 -0.84
N ASN A 275 2.30 0.84 0.16
CA ASN A 275 1.14 1.72 0.03
C ASN A 275 -0.10 0.99 -0.53
N VAL A 276 -0.38 -0.21 -0.01
CA VAL A 276 -1.52 -1.03 -0.48
C VAL A 276 -2.87 -0.33 -0.39
N ASP A 277 -3.02 0.61 0.56
CA ASP A 277 -4.25 1.38 0.75
C ASP A 277 -4.64 2.19 -0.51
N VAL A 278 -3.69 2.49 -1.40
CA VAL A 278 -3.95 3.15 -2.69
C VAL A 278 -4.80 2.27 -3.62
N LEU A 279 -4.60 0.96 -3.59
CA LEU A 279 -5.44 0.03 -4.37
C LEU A 279 -6.90 0.09 -3.93
N ARG A 280 -7.15 0.26 -2.63
CA ARG A 280 -8.52 0.32 -2.09
C ARG A 280 -9.29 1.54 -2.60
N ASN A 281 -8.58 2.66 -2.76
CA ASN A 281 -9.14 3.96 -3.12
C ASN A 281 -8.97 4.30 -4.62
N ALA A 282 -8.55 3.33 -5.43
CA ALA A 282 -8.32 3.50 -6.86
C ALA A 282 -9.63 3.81 -7.62
N SER A 283 -9.54 4.62 -8.68
CA SER A 283 -10.70 4.84 -9.56
C SER A 283 -10.93 3.62 -10.44
N CYS A 284 -12.20 3.31 -10.71
CA CYS A 284 -12.59 2.24 -11.61
C CYS A 284 -13.81 2.69 -12.41
N GLU A 285 -13.57 3.12 -13.65
CA GLU A 285 -14.63 3.56 -14.57
C GLU A 285 -15.23 2.41 -15.38
N ASP A 286 -14.53 1.28 -15.47
CA ASP A 286 -15.00 0.11 -16.21
C ASP A 286 -16.03 -0.68 -15.39
N GLU A 287 -17.31 -0.57 -15.76
CA GLU A 287 -18.40 -1.34 -15.13
C GLU A 287 -18.22 -2.86 -15.22
N THR A 288 -17.32 -3.36 -16.07
CA THR A 288 -17.01 -4.79 -16.20
C THR A 288 -15.89 -5.26 -15.29
N MET A 289 -15.25 -4.35 -14.54
CA MET A 289 -14.29 -4.68 -13.49
C MET A 289 -14.92 -4.65 -12.10
N VAL A 290 -14.36 -5.43 -11.18
CA VAL A 290 -14.79 -5.39 -9.78
C VAL A 290 -14.33 -4.06 -9.16
N PRO A 291 -15.08 -3.51 -8.17
CA PRO A 291 -14.68 -2.29 -7.49
C PRO A 291 -13.29 -2.41 -6.85
N ALA A 292 -12.56 -1.31 -6.81
CA ALA A 292 -11.18 -1.24 -6.30
C ALA A 292 -11.03 -1.79 -4.87
N SER A 293 -11.97 -1.46 -3.99
CA SER A 293 -12.03 -2.00 -2.63
C SER A 293 -12.18 -3.52 -2.60
N MET A 294 -13.05 -4.09 -3.46
CA MET A 294 -13.22 -5.55 -3.55
C MET A 294 -11.98 -6.24 -4.11
N TYR A 295 -11.32 -5.66 -5.13
CA TYR A 295 -10.07 -6.18 -5.67
C TYR A 295 -8.98 -6.21 -4.59
N HIS A 296 -8.82 -5.09 -3.88
CA HIS A 296 -7.86 -4.94 -2.79
C HIS A 296 -8.09 -5.98 -1.69
N ASP A 297 -9.31 -6.06 -1.16
CA ASP A 297 -9.66 -6.98 -0.07
C ASP A 297 -9.48 -8.44 -0.49
N SER A 298 -9.96 -8.77 -1.69
CA SER A 298 -9.79 -10.11 -2.28
C SER A 298 -8.32 -10.49 -2.41
N PHE A 299 -7.48 -9.60 -2.93
CA PHE A 299 -6.07 -9.87 -3.13
C PHE A 299 -5.36 -10.08 -1.79
N ILE A 300 -5.44 -9.12 -0.86
CA ILE A 300 -4.75 -9.20 0.44
C ILE A 300 -5.20 -10.44 1.22
N TRP A 301 -6.50 -10.74 1.24
CA TRP A 301 -7.02 -11.90 1.95
C TRP A 301 -6.57 -13.22 1.34
N ARG A 302 -6.50 -13.31 0.01
CA ARG A 302 -5.99 -14.51 -0.67
C ARG A 302 -4.49 -14.71 -0.44
N VAL A 303 -3.70 -13.63 -0.35
CA VAL A 303 -2.27 -13.74 0.03
C VAL A 303 -2.13 -14.27 1.46
N ILE A 304 -2.89 -13.73 2.42
CA ILE A 304 -2.90 -14.21 3.81
C ILE A 304 -3.31 -15.69 3.86
N ALA A 305 -4.39 -16.05 3.17
CA ALA A 305 -4.88 -17.43 3.12
C ALA A 305 -3.89 -18.39 2.46
N LEU A 306 -3.17 -17.98 1.41
CA LEU A 306 -2.12 -18.80 0.79
C LEU A 306 -0.99 -19.08 1.79
N GLY A 307 -0.52 -18.06 2.50
CA GLY A 307 0.48 -18.23 3.56
C GLY A 307 -0.01 -19.18 4.64
N ALA A 308 -1.18 -18.89 5.22
CA ALA A 308 -1.73 -19.63 6.37
C ALA A 308 -1.98 -21.11 6.09
N ASN A 309 -2.48 -21.43 4.89
CA ASN A 309 -2.90 -22.79 4.55
C ASN A 309 -1.80 -23.62 3.85
N GLU A 310 -1.02 -23.00 2.96
CA GLU A 310 -0.12 -23.73 2.04
C GLU A 310 1.36 -23.38 2.25
N ARG A 311 1.65 -22.34 3.04
CA ARG A 311 2.94 -21.63 3.13
C ARG A 311 3.33 -20.98 1.80
N CYS A 312 3.44 -19.66 1.80
CA CYS A 312 3.80 -18.89 0.62
C CYS A 312 5.27 -18.42 0.68
N LEU A 313 5.78 -17.89 -0.42
CA LEU A 313 7.01 -17.10 -0.42
C LEU A 313 6.92 -15.90 0.56
N PRO A 314 8.02 -15.37 1.11
CA PRO A 314 8.00 -14.19 1.96
C PRO A 314 7.32 -12.98 1.31
N VAL A 315 6.18 -12.55 1.87
CA VAL A 315 5.46 -11.35 1.42
C VAL A 315 5.46 -10.30 2.53
N PHE A 316 5.92 -9.09 2.20
CA PHE A 316 5.91 -7.92 3.08
C PHE A 316 4.88 -6.92 2.57
N ILE A 317 3.92 -6.55 3.41
CA ILE A 317 2.85 -5.61 3.07
C ILE A 317 3.00 -4.37 3.94
N SER A 318 3.27 -3.21 3.34
CA SER A 318 3.34 -1.92 4.03
C SER A 318 2.03 -1.16 3.85
N SER A 319 1.36 -0.89 4.97
CA SER A 319 0.07 -0.18 5.05
C SER A 319 0.13 0.94 6.11
N SER A 320 -0.81 1.88 6.02
CA SER A 320 -1.08 2.87 7.05
C SER A 320 -2.21 2.45 8.01
N ASP A 321 -2.78 1.26 7.86
CA ASP A 321 -3.78 0.69 8.77
C ASP A 321 -3.36 -0.71 9.21
N GLY A 322 -3.64 -1.04 10.47
CA GLY A 322 -3.45 -2.37 11.03
C GLY A 322 -4.63 -3.32 10.79
N TYR A 323 -5.68 -2.91 10.08
CA TYR A 323 -6.92 -3.69 9.88
C TYR A 323 -6.66 -5.15 9.50
N TYR A 324 -5.95 -5.43 8.41
CA TYR A 324 -5.71 -6.82 7.98
C TYR A 324 -4.88 -7.62 8.97
N SER A 325 -3.98 -6.97 9.72
CA SER A 325 -3.21 -7.66 10.76
C SER A 325 -4.11 -8.11 11.89
N SER A 326 -4.99 -7.22 12.35
CA SER A 326 -5.97 -7.49 13.40
C SER A 326 -6.96 -8.57 12.96
N GLN A 327 -7.51 -8.44 11.75
CA GLN A 327 -8.49 -9.39 11.23
C GLN A 327 -7.86 -10.76 10.97
N ALA A 328 -6.63 -10.81 10.46
CA ALA A 328 -5.91 -12.08 10.27
C ALA A 328 -5.57 -12.75 11.62
N PHE A 329 -5.25 -11.98 12.66
CA PHE A 329 -5.08 -12.53 14.00
C PHE A 329 -6.37 -13.17 14.53
N VAL A 330 -7.52 -12.52 14.33
CA VAL A 330 -8.82 -13.06 14.73
C VAL A 330 -9.18 -14.33 13.94
N ASP A 331 -9.03 -14.29 12.61
CA ASP A 331 -9.51 -15.37 11.73
C ASP A 331 -8.57 -16.57 11.68
N PHE A 332 -7.27 -16.38 11.90
CA PHE A 332 -6.25 -17.43 11.78
C PHE A 332 -5.40 -17.66 13.04
N GLY A 333 -5.51 -16.81 14.07
CA GLY A 333 -4.87 -17.04 15.38
C GLY A 333 -3.35 -16.81 15.42
N PHE A 334 -2.77 -16.04 14.49
CA PHE A 334 -1.32 -15.89 14.37
C PHE A 334 -0.77 -14.61 15.04
N PRO A 335 -0.14 -14.68 16.23
CA PRO A 335 0.37 -13.49 16.93
C PRO A 335 1.54 -12.80 16.20
N ASN A 336 2.26 -13.54 15.34
CA ASN A 336 3.47 -13.05 14.67
C ASN A 336 3.20 -12.37 13.32
N ILE A 337 1.95 -12.15 12.91
CA ILE A 337 1.62 -11.45 11.65
C ILE A 337 2.01 -9.97 11.73
N PHE A 338 2.11 -9.47 12.96
CA PHE A 338 2.11 -8.06 13.29
C PHE A 338 3.49 -7.59 13.72
N ILE A 339 4.02 -6.59 13.02
CA ILE A 339 5.15 -5.79 13.50
C ILE A 339 4.63 -4.38 13.70
N SER A 340 4.39 -4.01 14.96
CA SER A 340 3.53 -2.90 15.27
C SER A 340 4.12 -1.90 16.24
N ARG A 341 3.72 -0.64 15.94
CA ARG A 341 3.64 0.52 16.82
C ARG A 341 4.96 0.96 17.39
N GLU A 342 5.50 2.00 16.77
CA GLU A 342 6.74 2.62 17.21
C GLU A 342 8.00 1.75 17.05
N THR A 343 7.91 0.45 16.76
CA THR A 343 9.07 -0.34 16.27
C THR A 343 9.57 0.11 14.89
N PHE A 344 8.71 0.74 14.08
CA PHE A 344 9.13 1.52 12.91
C PHE A 344 9.42 2.99 13.24
N GLY A 345 9.01 3.49 14.39
CA GLY A 345 9.53 4.76 14.89
C GLY A 345 10.92 4.55 15.46
N TRP A 346 11.60 5.63 15.86
CA TRP A 346 12.59 5.48 16.91
C TRP A 346 11.89 5.74 18.24
N THR A 347 12.26 4.99 19.27
CA THR A 347 12.05 5.47 20.63
C THR A 347 12.83 6.78 20.82
N GLN A 348 12.42 7.61 21.77
CA GLN A 348 13.15 8.85 22.07
C GLN A 348 14.62 8.58 22.42
N GLN A 349 14.90 7.44 23.08
CA GLN A 349 16.26 7.05 23.45
C GLN A 349 17.10 6.63 22.25
N GLU A 350 16.55 5.79 21.35
CA GLU A 350 17.22 5.42 20.10
C GLU A 350 17.47 6.63 19.22
N ALA A 351 16.50 7.53 19.09
CA ALA A 351 16.66 8.75 18.34
C ALA A 351 17.77 9.62 18.93
N LYS A 352 17.78 9.84 20.25
CA LYS A 352 18.83 10.61 20.94
C LYS A 352 20.23 10.06 20.63
N LEU A 353 20.42 8.74 20.69
CA LEU A 353 21.69 8.07 20.40
C LEU A 353 22.24 8.43 19.02
N HIS A 354 21.36 8.47 18.01
CA HIS A 354 21.73 8.75 16.63
C HIS A 354 21.79 10.24 16.28
N MET A 355 21.09 11.10 17.03
CA MET A 355 20.89 12.51 16.68
C MET A 355 21.90 13.46 17.35
N VAL A 356 22.19 13.27 18.64
CA VAL A 356 22.95 14.24 19.48
C VAL A 356 24.45 14.30 19.18
N SER A 357 24.99 13.29 18.50
CA SER A 357 26.42 13.22 18.18
C SER A 357 26.73 13.64 16.74
N GLU A 358 25.76 13.53 15.83
CA GLU A 358 25.99 13.69 14.39
C GLU A 358 25.22 14.86 13.76
N PHE A 359 24.06 15.24 14.31
CA PHE A 359 23.13 16.15 13.62
C PHE A 359 22.71 17.36 14.48
N PHE A 360 22.50 17.15 15.78
CA PHE A 360 22.04 18.15 16.74
C PHE A 360 22.93 18.17 17.98
N THR A 361 23.04 19.29 18.67
CA THR A 361 23.61 19.33 20.02
C THR A 361 22.59 18.79 21.04
N GLU A 362 23.03 18.52 22.27
CA GLU A 362 22.09 18.04 23.30
C GLU A 362 21.02 19.07 23.67
N GLN A 363 21.35 20.37 23.62
CA GLN A 363 20.39 21.44 23.86
C GLN A 363 19.38 21.54 22.72
N GLU A 364 19.84 21.51 21.47
CA GLU A 364 18.96 21.51 20.29
C GLU A 364 18.04 20.28 20.27
N TRP A 365 18.57 19.10 20.60
CA TRP A 365 17.80 17.86 20.61
C TRP A 365 16.66 17.89 21.63
N LYS A 366 16.87 18.47 22.81
CA LYS A 366 15.80 18.61 23.82
C LYS A 366 14.62 19.40 23.25
N VAL A 367 14.88 20.51 22.57
CA VAL A 367 13.85 21.32 21.92
C VAL A 367 13.15 20.54 20.80
N VAL A 368 13.93 19.87 19.94
CA VAL A 368 13.37 19.08 18.83
C VAL A 368 12.48 17.93 19.33
N ASP A 369 12.93 17.16 20.33
CA ASP A 369 12.19 16.01 20.88
C ASP A 369 10.91 16.46 21.61
N GLU A 370 10.98 17.57 22.34
CA GLU A 370 9.80 18.15 22.99
C GLU A 370 8.75 18.63 21.98
N ILE A 371 9.18 19.26 20.88
CA ILE A 371 8.26 19.89 19.92
C ILE A 371 7.76 18.92 18.85
N LEU A 372 8.64 18.14 18.24
CA LEU A 372 8.37 17.33 17.06
C LEU A 372 8.53 15.83 17.32
N GLY A 373 9.27 15.46 18.37
CA GLY A 373 9.51 14.07 18.74
C GLY A 373 10.42 13.33 17.75
N PRO A 374 10.55 12.01 17.89
CA PRO A 374 11.56 11.20 17.20
C PRO A 374 11.16 10.78 15.77
N ASN A 375 10.29 11.54 15.10
CA ASN A 375 9.83 11.17 13.75
C ASN A 375 10.99 11.32 12.73
N PRO A 376 11.50 10.22 12.12
CA PRO A 376 12.71 10.26 11.29
C PRO A 376 12.63 11.24 10.11
N ARG A 377 11.44 11.40 9.54
CA ARG A 377 11.21 12.32 8.43
C ARG A 377 11.32 13.77 8.89
N GLN A 378 10.60 14.14 9.94
CA GLN A 378 10.64 15.52 10.46
C GLN A 378 12.07 15.89 10.88
N LEU A 379 12.77 14.94 11.53
CA LEU A 379 14.18 15.12 11.89
C LEU A 379 15.06 15.40 10.67
N SER A 380 14.87 14.66 9.57
CA SER A 380 15.60 14.90 8.32
C SER A 380 15.30 16.27 7.70
N GLU A 381 14.04 16.71 7.73
CA GLU A 381 13.60 17.98 7.14
C GLU A 381 14.14 19.18 7.94
N ILE A 382 14.08 19.14 9.27
CA ILE A 382 14.67 20.16 10.15
C ILE A 382 16.18 20.23 9.93
N TYR A 383 16.84 19.07 9.85
CA TYR A 383 18.28 19.02 9.67
C TYR A 383 18.70 19.61 8.30
N MET A 384 17.93 19.37 7.24
CA MET A 384 18.14 20.04 5.95
C MET A 384 17.95 21.56 6.04
N LEU A 385 16.95 22.04 6.78
CA LEU A 385 16.74 23.48 7.00
C LEU A 385 17.90 24.10 7.80
N LYS A 386 18.40 23.41 8.82
CA LYS A 386 19.58 23.80 9.60
C LYS A 386 20.82 23.91 8.72
N GLN A 387 21.09 22.92 7.86
CA GLN A 387 22.21 22.98 6.92
C GLN A 387 22.11 24.17 5.95
N LYS A 388 20.90 24.46 5.44
CA LYS A 388 20.66 25.62 4.58
C LYS A 388 20.88 26.94 5.33
N ALA A 389 20.41 27.07 6.56
CA ALA A 389 20.61 28.25 7.38
C ALA A 389 22.11 28.51 7.64
N ASN A 390 22.88 27.45 7.87
CA ASN A 390 24.33 27.52 8.14
C ASN A 390 25.19 27.68 6.87
N SER A 391 24.59 27.71 5.67
CA SER A 391 25.33 27.86 4.42
C SER A 391 25.82 29.30 4.22
N PRO A 392 27.07 29.52 3.79
CA PRO A 392 27.64 30.87 3.62
C PRO A 392 26.88 31.62 2.53
N GLY A 393 26.13 32.65 2.93
CA GLY A 393 25.27 33.46 2.04
C GLY A 393 23.89 33.78 2.63
N THR A 394 23.48 33.07 3.69
CA THR A 394 22.22 33.33 4.42
C THR A 394 22.50 34.25 5.61
N LEU A 395 21.88 35.45 5.63
CA LEU A 395 22.23 36.57 6.51
C LEU A 395 21.83 36.42 8.01
N HIS A 396 21.37 35.25 8.48
CA HIS A 396 20.93 35.09 9.86
C HIS A 396 21.39 33.78 10.49
N ASP A 397 22.04 33.91 11.65
CA ASP A 397 22.35 32.83 12.59
C ASP A 397 21.02 32.39 13.24
N ARG A 398 20.25 31.53 12.56
CA ARG A 398 18.93 31.10 13.03
C ARG A 398 19.09 30.09 14.16
N ASN A 399 18.53 30.39 15.33
CA ASN A 399 18.41 29.42 16.41
C ASN A 399 17.50 28.25 16.00
N ILE A 400 17.68 27.08 16.60
CA ILE A 400 16.87 25.88 16.33
C ILE A 400 15.37 26.12 16.54
N GLU A 401 14.99 26.95 17.51
CA GLU A 401 13.61 27.35 17.77
C GLU A 401 13.00 28.07 16.57
N GLU A 402 13.71 29.05 15.99
CA GLU A 402 13.23 29.78 14.79
C GLU A 402 13.11 28.86 13.57
N ILE A 403 14.02 27.89 13.44
CA ILE A 403 13.95 26.86 12.38
C ILE A 403 12.70 26.01 12.57
N ILE A 404 12.41 25.59 13.80
CA ILE A 404 11.22 24.81 14.13
C ILE A 404 9.95 25.61 13.90
N ASP A 405 9.90 26.88 14.29
CA ASP A 405 8.73 27.75 14.06
C ASP A 405 8.48 27.97 12.58
N THR A 406 9.55 28.19 11.81
CA THR A 406 9.48 28.28 10.34
C THR A 406 8.95 26.96 9.75
N TYR A 407 9.42 25.82 10.27
CA TYR A 407 8.98 24.50 9.83
C TYR A 407 7.51 24.22 10.19
N LEU A 408 7.06 24.57 11.40
CA LEU A 408 5.66 24.44 11.80
C LEU A 408 4.75 25.35 10.99
N ALA A 409 5.17 26.58 10.68
CA ALA A 409 4.44 27.47 9.78
C ALA A 409 4.36 26.89 8.36
N HIS A 410 5.46 26.30 7.87
CA HIS A 410 5.45 25.58 6.61
C HIS A 410 4.47 24.40 6.64
N LEU A 411 4.55 23.53 7.66
CA LEU A 411 3.63 22.40 7.84
C LEU A 411 2.17 22.84 7.88
N GLN A 412 1.88 23.94 8.57
CA GLN A 412 0.54 24.51 8.64
C GLN A 412 -0.01 24.84 7.25
N VAL A 413 0.78 25.56 6.44
CA VAL A 413 0.36 26.07 5.14
C VAL A 413 0.38 24.99 4.06
N SER A 414 1.39 24.12 4.06
CA SER A 414 1.60 23.14 2.99
C SER A 414 0.95 21.79 3.23
N VAL A 415 0.56 21.48 4.49
CA VAL A 415 0.01 20.17 4.85
C VAL A 415 -1.34 20.30 5.52
N VAL A 416 -1.40 20.99 6.65
CA VAL A 416 -2.58 20.94 7.52
C VAL A 416 -3.74 21.70 6.91
N ASN A 417 -3.53 22.93 6.43
CA ASN A 417 -4.60 23.71 5.81
C ASN A 417 -5.21 23.02 4.57
N PRO A 418 -4.43 22.54 3.58
CA PRO A 418 -4.99 21.83 2.43
C PRO A 418 -5.73 20.53 2.81
N ALA A 419 -5.19 19.76 3.76
CA ALA A 419 -5.82 18.54 4.25
C ALA A 419 -7.14 18.83 4.97
N MET A 420 -7.20 19.91 5.77
CA MET A 420 -8.42 20.37 6.42
C MET A 420 -9.47 20.80 5.40
N GLU A 421 -9.11 21.53 4.35
CA GLU A 421 -10.05 21.90 3.27
C GLU A 421 -10.57 20.66 2.53
N THR A 422 -9.71 19.66 2.29
CA THR A 422 -10.14 18.39 1.69
C THR A 422 -11.12 17.65 2.61
N ALA A 423 -10.83 17.59 3.91
CA ALA A 423 -11.71 16.99 4.90
C ALA A 423 -13.07 17.71 4.97
N LEU A 424 -13.08 19.04 4.86
CA LEU A 424 -14.32 19.82 4.75
C LEU A 424 -15.14 19.45 3.51
N GLY A 425 -14.47 19.26 2.37
CA GLY A 425 -15.12 18.79 1.14
C GLY A 425 -15.79 17.42 1.32
N MET A 426 -15.12 16.50 2.01
CA MET A 426 -15.68 15.18 2.34
C MET A 426 -16.90 15.28 3.26
N LEU A 427 -16.87 16.14 4.27
CA LEU A 427 -18.00 16.39 5.16
C LEU A 427 -19.19 17.03 4.44
N GLN A 428 -18.95 17.95 3.50
CA GLN A 428 -20.02 18.52 2.67
C GLN A 428 -20.68 17.45 1.78
N LYS A 429 -19.86 16.56 1.20
CA LYS A 429 -20.37 15.43 0.44
C LYS A 429 -21.21 14.51 1.33
N PHE A 430 -20.73 14.19 2.53
CA PHE A 430 -21.48 13.42 3.51
C PHE A 430 -22.83 14.07 3.85
N ALA A 431 -22.87 15.39 4.07
CA ALA A 431 -24.12 16.11 4.32
C ALA A 431 -25.12 15.99 3.16
N SER A 432 -24.65 16.11 1.92
CA SER A 432 -25.48 15.93 0.73
C SER A 432 -25.98 14.49 0.60
N ASP A 433 -25.10 13.50 0.79
CA ASP A 433 -25.48 12.09 0.74
C ASP A 433 -26.47 11.71 1.85
N ALA A 434 -26.34 12.31 3.04
CA ALA A 434 -27.29 12.14 4.15
C ALA A 434 -28.66 12.72 3.80
N ARG A 435 -28.70 13.94 3.22
CA ARG A 435 -29.95 14.59 2.77
C ARG A 435 -30.65 13.77 1.69
N GLU A 436 -29.88 13.16 0.79
CA GLU A 436 -30.39 12.29 -0.29
C GLU A 436 -30.80 10.89 0.19
N GLY A 437 -30.65 10.58 1.49
CA GLY A 437 -31.00 9.28 2.06
C GLY A 437 -30.08 8.12 1.63
N LYS A 438 -28.89 8.42 1.11
CA LYS A 438 -27.90 7.41 0.71
C LYS A 438 -27.16 6.81 1.89
N ILE A 439 -27.17 7.50 3.04
CA ILE A 439 -26.49 7.04 4.25
C ILE A 439 -27.46 6.19 5.07
N PRO A 440 -27.13 4.93 5.36
CA PRO A 440 -28.00 4.08 6.16
C PRO A 440 -28.13 4.61 7.59
N GLU A 441 -29.34 4.52 8.16
CA GLU A 441 -29.69 5.12 9.47
C GLU A 441 -28.78 4.65 10.62
N ASN A 442 -28.24 3.43 10.53
CA ASN A 442 -27.32 2.86 11.51
C ASN A 442 -25.95 3.53 11.55
N ARG A 443 -25.54 4.27 10.50
CA ARG A 443 -24.34 5.12 10.53
C ARG A 443 -24.59 6.48 11.17
N LEU A 444 -25.85 6.83 11.40
CA LEU A 444 -26.26 8.10 12.01
C LEU A 444 -26.61 7.93 13.51
N SER A 445 -26.50 6.72 14.06
CA SER A 445 -26.92 6.41 15.43
C SER A 445 -25.90 6.78 16.50
N PHE A 446 -24.63 6.98 16.14
CA PHE A 446 -23.53 7.22 17.07
C PHE A 446 -22.80 8.55 16.75
N GLY A 447 -22.47 9.33 17.78
CA GLY A 447 -21.89 10.68 17.65
C GLY A 447 -22.91 11.85 17.77
N ALA A 448 -22.46 12.98 18.33
CA ALA A 448 -23.31 14.04 18.87
C ALA A 448 -23.90 15.11 17.90
N PRO A 449 -23.40 15.42 16.69
CA PRO A 449 -23.97 16.56 15.93
C PRO A 449 -24.41 16.30 14.47
N TRP A 450 -24.33 15.07 13.95
CA TRP A 450 -24.69 14.73 12.55
C TRP A 450 -26.19 14.73 12.24
N ARG A 451 -27.03 15.08 13.22
CA ARG A 451 -28.49 14.84 13.22
C ARG A 451 -29.27 15.74 12.26
N HIS A 452 -28.70 16.87 11.82
CA HIS A 452 -29.40 17.84 11.00
C HIS A 452 -28.44 18.51 10.00
N PRO A 453 -28.02 17.82 8.92
CA PRO A 453 -27.40 18.53 7.80
C PRO A 453 -28.34 19.62 7.28
N PRO A 454 -27.82 20.73 6.71
CA PRO A 454 -28.66 21.77 6.13
C PRO A 454 -29.66 21.17 5.13
N GLN A 455 -30.94 21.46 5.32
CA GLN A 455 -32.00 20.97 4.43
C GLN A 455 -31.90 21.59 3.04
N ASP A 456 -31.38 22.81 2.97
CA ASP A 456 -31.20 23.54 1.71
C ASP A 456 -29.94 23.08 0.97
N GLU A 457 -29.99 23.07 -0.36
CA GLU A 457 -28.83 22.77 -1.21
C GLU A 457 -27.80 23.90 -1.29
N ASN A 458 -27.94 24.97 -0.48
CA ASN A 458 -27.03 26.11 -0.50
C ASN A 458 -25.59 25.67 -0.13
N PRO A 459 -24.61 25.77 -1.05
CA PRO A 459 -23.24 25.35 -0.80
C PRO A 459 -22.58 26.10 0.38
N ALA A 460 -22.94 27.37 0.59
CA ALA A 460 -22.40 28.17 1.68
C ALA A 460 -22.87 27.68 3.06
N SER A 461 -24.13 27.26 3.17
CA SER A 461 -24.69 26.68 4.39
C SER A 461 -24.06 25.33 4.70
N SER A 462 -23.87 24.48 3.68
CA SER A 462 -23.18 23.19 3.80
C SER A 462 -21.72 23.37 4.24
N TYR A 463 -20.99 24.32 3.63
CA TYR A 463 -19.63 24.65 4.03
C TYR A 463 -19.54 25.10 5.49
N LYS A 464 -20.42 26.04 5.90
CA LYS A 464 -20.45 26.55 7.28
C LYS A 464 -20.74 25.44 8.29
N TRP A 465 -21.72 24.58 7.98
CA TRP A 465 -22.05 23.43 8.81
C TRP A 465 -20.84 22.49 8.93
N ALA A 466 -20.26 22.05 7.81
CA ALA A 466 -19.10 21.14 7.79
C ALA A 466 -17.92 21.71 8.58
N LYS A 467 -17.70 23.02 8.48
CA LYS A 467 -16.67 23.72 9.25
C LYS A 467 -16.92 23.67 10.74
N ILE A 468 -18.16 23.90 11.19
CA ILE A 468 -18.52 23.79 12.61
C ILE A 468 -18.29 22.36 13.11
N GLN A 469 -18.75 21.35 12.37
CA GLN A 469 -18.58 19.94 12.75
C GLN A 469 -17.11 19.57 12.91
N LEU A 470 -16.28 19.91 11.91
CA LEU A 470 -14.86 19.59 11.94
C LEU A 470 -14.13 20.33 13.08
N MET A 471 -14.51 21.58 13.36
CA MET A 471 -13.91 22.34 14.46
C MET A 471 -14.32 21.83 15.83
N ASP A 472 -15.57 21.44 16.02
CA ASP A 472 -16.05 20.85 17.26
C ASP A 472 -15.37 19.50 17.54
N PHE A 473 -15.20 18.68 16.51
CA PHE A 473 -14.44 17.44 16.59
C PHE A 473 -12.98 17.69 16.98
N VAL A 474 -12.27 18.58 16.27
CA VAL A 474 -10.87 18.91 16.58
C VAL A 474 -10.76 19.45 18.00
N GLN A 475 -11.71 20.28 18.44
CA GLN A 475 -11.71 20.83 19.79
C GLN A 475 -11.87 19.75 20.85
N SER A 476 -12.84 18.87 20.67
CA SER A 476 -13.06 17.74 21.57
C SER A 476 -11.82 16.85 21.64
N PHE A 477 -11.18 16.61 20.50
CA PHE A 477 -9.96 15.82 20.42
C PHE A 477 -8.76 16.49 21.10
N VAL A 478 -8.59 17.81 20.95
CA VAL A 478 -7.59 18.61 21.69
C VAL A 478 -7.83 18.55 23.20
N ASN A 479 -9.09 18.66 23.64
CA ASN A 479 -9.45 18.60 25.05
C ASN A 479 -9.14 17.23 25.68
N THR A 480 -9.12 16.16 24.89
CA THR A 480 -8.68 14.81 25.32
C THR A 480 -7.15 14.63 25.27
N GLU A 481 -6.39 15.69 25.03
CA GLU A 481 -4.95 15.64 24.77
C GLU A 481 -4.57 14.66 23.63
N PHE A 482 -5.47 14.49 22.65
CA PHE A 482 -5.34 13.52 21.56
C PHE A 482 -5.26 12.05 22.04
N GLY A 483 -5.72 11.76 23.26
CA GLY A 483 -5.67 10.44 23.89
C GLY A 483 -7.01 9.72 23.85
N VAL A 484 -7.38 9.14 22.71
CA VAL A 484 -8.60 8.29 22.60
C VAL A 484 -8.20 6.83 22.39
N ASN A 485 -8.44 5.98 23.39
CA ASN A 485 -8.24 4.54 23.26
C ASN A 485 -9.56 3.84 22.92
N TYR A 486 -9.87 3.77 21.62
CA TYR A 486 -11.19 3.36 21.15
C TYR A 486 -11.58 1.91 21.44
N LEU A 487 -10.65 1.02 21.85
CA LEU A 487 -11.00 -0.32 22.31
C LEU A 487 -10.99 -0.47 23.82
N SER A 488 -10.09 0.18 24.58
CA SER A 488 -10.17 0.09 26.05
C SER A 488 -11.34 0.89 26.62
N ASP A 489 -11.73 1.95 25.92
CA ASP A 489 -12.75 2.88 26.38
C ASP A 489 -14.13 2.53 25.77
N ASP A 490 -14.25 1.35 25.14
CA ASP A 490 -15.43 0.90 24.36
C ASP A 490 -15.97 1.96 23.37
N SER A 491 -15.09 2.86 22.93
CA SER A 491 -15.44 4.06 22.16
C SER A 491 -15.30 3.83 20.66
N LEU A 492 -15.79 2.69 20.17
CA LEU A 492 -15.76 2.35 18.74
C LEU A 492 -16.56 3.34 17.88
N GLU A 493 -17.52 4.02 18.49
CA GLU A 493 -18.34 5.09 17.89
C GLU A 493 -17.50 6.20 17.24
N ILE A 494 -16.31 6.49 17.76
CA ILE A 494 -15.43 7.51 17.16
C ILE A 494 -14.97 7.13 15.75
N LEU A 495 -14.98 5.83 15.40
CA LEU A 495 -14.60 5.35 14.09
C LEU A 495 -15.72 5.50 13.05
N ASP A 496 -16.95 5.70 13.51
CA ASP A 496 -18.11 5.98 12.66
C ASP A 496 -18.32 7.49 12.47
N ASP A 497 -17.62 8.33 13.24
CA ASP A 497 -17.68 9.78 13.15
C ASP A 497 -17.12 10.29 11.78
N PRO A 498 -17.92 10.99 10.96
CA PRO A 498 -17.49 11.52 9.67
C PRO A 498 -16.26 12.42 9.72
N ALA A 499 -16.05 13.21 10.79
CA ALA A 499 -14.86 14.04 10.91
C ALA A 499 -13.64 13.19 11.23
N ALA A 500 -13.76 12.19 12.11
CA ALA A 500 -12.69 11.25 12.40
C ALA A 500 -12.27 10.46 11.14
N VAL A 501 -13.24 9.98 10.36
CA VAL A 501 -13.03 9.30 9.07
C VAL A 501 -12.35 10.24 8.09
N ALA A 502 -12.89 11.45 7.88
CA ALA A 502 -12.33 12.43 6.95
C ALA A 502 -10.89 12.79 7.31
N MET A 503 -10.61 13.08 8.59
CA MET A 503 -9.26 13.42 9.06
C MET A 503 -8.26 12.26 8.95
N THR A 504 -8.73 11.02 9.07
CA THR A 504 -7.91 9.82 8.83
C THR A 504 -7.62 9.63 7.34
N GLU A 505 -8.62 9.82 6.48
CA GLU A 505 -8.47 9.71 5.02
C GLU A 505 -7.51 10.75 4.44
N VAL A 506 -7.59 12.01 4.89
CA VAL A 506 -6.64 13.06 4.49
C VAL A 506 -5.26 12.91 5.14
N GLY A 507 -5.08 11.92 6.02
CA GLY A 507 -3.81 11.58 6.64
C GLY A 507 -3.34 12.56 7.72
N LEU A 508 -4.27 13.27 8.38
CA LEU A 508 -3.97 14.08 9.57
C LEU A 508 -3.99 13.22 10.83
N LEU A 509 -4.88 12.23 10.86
CA LEU A 509 -4.97 11.23 11.92
C LEU A 509 -4.48 9.87 11.43
N TYR A 510 -4.08 9.04 12.39
CA TYR A 510 -3.65 7.69 12.19
C TYR A 510 -4.32 6.79 13.23
N GLN A 511 -4.95 5.73 12.74
CA GLN A 511 -5.54 4.69 13.58
C GLN A 511 -4.51 3.61 13.90
N GLN A 512 -4.27 3.45 15.18
CA GLN A 512 -3.37 2.47 15.74
C GLN A 512 -4.22 1.34 16.34
N ARG A 513 -3.89 0.04 16.14
CA ARG A 513 -4.71 -1.10 16.66
C ARG A 513 -4.35 -1.77 18.02
N ASP A 514 -3.09 -1.99 18.40
CA ASP A 514 -2.69 -2.45 19.77
C ASP A 514 -1.50 -1.73 20.51
N PRO A 515 -1.65 -0.84 21.54
CA PRO A 515 -2.85 -0.37 22.26
C PRO A 515 -3.77 0.64 21.54
N SER A 516 -5.00 0.28 21.23
CA SER A 516 -5.90 0.89 20.23
C SER A 516 -6.12 2.42 20.30
N PHE A 517 -5.29 3.24 19.63
CA PHE A 517 -5.39 4.71 19.69
C PHE A 517 -5.76 5.33 18.36
N MET A 518 -6.52 6.42 18.38
CA MET A 518 -6.55 7.40 17.29
C MET A 518 -5.67 8.58 17.70
N ARG A 519 -4.72 9.01 16.85
CA ARG A 519 -3.82 10.13 17.16
C ARG A 519 -3.35 10.86 15.90
N PRO A 520 -2.85 12.11 16.02
CA PRO A 520 -2.19 12.79 14.91
C PRO A 520 -0.98 11.99 14.39
N VAL A 521 -0.72 12.06 13.07
CA VAL A 521 0.36 11.28 12.45
C VAL A 521 1.75 11.65 13.00
N THR A 522 1.95 12.91 13.41
CA THR A 522 3.18 13.41 14.05
C THR A 522 2.87 14.45 15.12
N ARG A 523 3.80 14.70 16.05
CA ARG A 523 3.66 15.80 17.02
C ARG A 523 3.63 17.17 16.35
N GLY A 524 4.32 17.35 15.22
CA GLY A 524 4.21 18.57 14.43
C GLY A 524 2.77 18.84 13.95
N ILE A 525 2.09 17.82 13.43
CA ILE A 525 0.67 17.93 13.03
C ILE A 525 -0.21 18.17 14.25
N GLN A 526 0.03 17.48 15.37
CA GLN A 526 -0.69 17.71 16.62
C GLN A 526 -0.65 19.18 17.04
N ARG A 527 0.54 19.81 16.99
CA ARG A 527 0.69 21.24 17.32
C ARG A 527 0.00 22.15 16.30
N CYS A 528 0.09 21.84 15.01
CA CYS A 528 -0.65 22.57 13.98
C CYS A 528 -2.17 22.48 14.17
N LEU A 529 -2.71 21.31 14.53
CA LEU A 529 -4.14 21.14 14.84
C LEU A 529 -4.56 21.95 16.07
N ALA A 530 -3.76 21.91 17.14
CA ALA A 530 -4.00 22.75 18.32
C ALA A 530 -3.94 24.25 17.98
N ARG A 531 -3.06 24.67 17.06
CA ARG A 531 -2.97 26.05 16.58
C ARG A 531 -4.14 26.46 15.68
N CYS A 532 -4.62 25.57 14.80
CA CYS A 532 -5.83 25.80 14.01
C CYS A 532 -6.98 26.23 14.92
N PHE A 533 -7.10 25.57 16.07
CA PHE A 533 -8.05 25.97 17.11
C PHE A 533 -7.76 27.37 17.67
N SER A 534 -6.53 27.64 18.12
CA SER A 534 -6.20 28.92 18.79
C SER A 534 -6.33 30.16 17.88
N VAL A 535 -6.08 30.03 16.57
CA VAL A 535 -6.11 31.16 15.63
C VAL A 535 -7.52 31.48 15.13
N VAL A 536 -8.42 30.49 15.05
CA VAL A 536 -9.80 30.71 14.56
C VAL A 536 -10.67 31.47 15.59
N TRP A 537 -10.28 31.49 16.87
CA TRP A 537 -10.89 32.37 17.88
C TRP A 537 -10.35 33.82 17.87
N ALA A 538 -9.42 34.16 16.99
CA ALA A 538 -8.79 35.47 16.92
C ALA A 538 -9.09 36.24 15.61
N PHE A 539 -10.36 36.40 15.22
CA PHE A 539 -10.91 37.53 14.44
C PHE A 539 -12.44 37.61 14.71
N PRO A 540 -13.07 38.79 14.71
CA PRO A 540 -13.63 39.39 15.91
C PRO A 540 -15.17 39.50 15.87
N SER A 541 -15.77 39.54 17.06
CA SER A 541 -17.05 40.17 17.42
C SER A 541 -18.15 40.23 16.35
N CYS A 542 -19.15 39.38 16.50
CA CYS A 542 -20.55 39.84 16.48
C CYS A 542 -21.22 39.22 17.70
N VAL A 543 -21.17 39.96 18.80
CA VAL A 543 -22.26 39.99 19.77
C VAL A 543 -23.50 40.25 18.93
N ALA A 544 -24.35 39.24 18.76
CA ALA A 544 -25.72 39.48 18.36
C ALA A 544 -26.33 40.24 19.53
N GLU A 545 -26.51 41.54 19.32
CA GLU A 545 -27.49 42.32 20.07
C GLU A 545 -28.80 41.54 20.06
N VAL A 546 -29.30 41.36 21.27
CA VAL A 546 -30.70 41.10 21.55
C VAL A 546 -31.50 42.24 20.93
N ASP A 547 -32.36 41.91 19.98
CA ASP A 547 -33.75 42.38 19.87
C ASP A 547 -34.58 41.36 19.09
#